data_AF-A0A3D2JMK2-F1
#
_entry.id   AF-A0A3D2JMK2-F1
#
_cell.length_a   1.000
_cell.length_b   1.000
_cell.length_c   1.000
_cell.angle_alpha   90.00
_cell.angle_beta   90.00
_cell.angle_gamma   90.00
#
_symmetry.space_group_name_H-M   'P 1'
#
loop_
_entity.id
_entity.type
_entity.pdbx_description
1 polymer ?
#
loop_
_entity_poly.entity_id
_entity_poly.type
_entity_poly.pdbx_seq_one_letter_code
_entity_poly.pdbx_strand_id
1 'polypeptide(L)'
;GYGRTEIADAVYAQMTAIDSPPAGSSTIPQIELAGKVAELYPDHGARSFFVSGGSEAVETAVKMAKKYQIINGKAGAYKVLSRRYSYHGGTAMSVSLGGSPAADPMGPLMPGAIHVTNWDSYRLPYAGDP
;
A
#
# COMPACT_ATOMS: atom_id res chain seq x y z
N GLY A 1 2.14 -16.70 -13.52
CA GLY A 1 3.21 -17.07 -14.48
C GLY A 1 2.97 -16.36 -15.80
N TYR A 2 3.98 -16.27 -16.66
CA TYR A 2 3.90 -15.58 -17.96
C TYR A 2 2.99 -16.31 -18.97
N GLY A 3 2.57 -15.59 -20.03
CA GLY A 3 1.89 -16.19 -21.19
C GLY A 3 0.42 -16.57 -21.00
N ARG A 4 -0.29 -15.94 -20.06
CA ARG A 4 -1.73 -16.18 -19.84
C ARG A 4 -2.58 -15.42 -20.85
N THR A 5 -2.93 -16.06 -21.96
CA THR A 5 -3.76 -15.45 -23.02
C THR A 5 -5.12 -15.00 -22.50
N GLU A 6 -5.71 -15.74 -21.57
CA GLU A 6 -6.97 -15.36 -20.90
C GLU A 6 -6.94 -13.94 -20.28
N ILE A 7 -5.78 -13.52 -19.74
CA ILE A 7 -5.61 -12.17 -19.18
C ILE A 7 -5.46 -11.14 -20.30
N ALA A 8 -4.67 -11.47 -21.32
CA ALA A 8 -4.46 -10.59 -22.47
C ALA A 8 -5.79 -10.31 -23.20
N ASP A 9 -6.61 -11.33 -23.42
CA ASP A 9 -7.91 -11.23 -24.08
C ASP A 9 -8.89 -10.38 -23.27
N ALA A 10 -8.92 -10.55 -21.93
CA ALA A 10 -9.76 -9.75 -21.04
C ALA A 10 -9.36 -8.26 -21.03
N VAL A 11 -8.04 -7.98 -21.01
CA VAL A 11 -7.52 -6.60 -21.10
C VAL A 11 -7.88 -5.99 -22.45
N TYR A 12 -7.66 -6.71 -23.56
CA TYR A 12 -8.00 -6.23 -24.90
C TYR A 12 -9.50 -5.89 -25.01
N ALA A 13 -10.38 -6.81 -24.57
CA ALA A 13 -11.82 -6.60 -24.61
C ALA A 13 -12.22 -5.33 -23.84
N GLN A 14 -11.71 -5.14 -22.61
CA GLN A 14 -12.00 -3.94 -21.81
C GLN A 14 -11.48 -2.67 -22.48
N MET A 15 -10.25 -2.67 -22.98
CA MET A 15 -9.66 -1.52 -23.66
C MET A 15 -10.44 -1.10 -24.91
N THR A 16 -11.03 -2.05 -25.64
CA THR A 16 -11.87 -1.74 -26.81
C THR A 16 -13.28 -1.26 -26.46
N ALA A 17 -13.74 -1.48 -25.22
CA ALA A 17 -15.04 -1.03 -24.74
C ALA A 17 -14.95 0.33 -24.05
N ILE A 18 -14.11 0.45 -23.03
CA ILE A 18 -13.77 1.69 -22.32
C ILE A 18 -12.41 1.52 -21.62
N ASP A 19 -11.43 2.30 -22.03
CA ASP A 19 -10.06 2.26 -21.50
C ASP A 19 -9.95 2.93 -20.12
N SER A 20 -10.64 4.06 -19.92
CA SER A 20 -10.71 4.76 -18.63
C SER A 20 -12.09 5.39 -18.40
N PRO A 21 -12.73 5.15 -17.24
CA PRO A 21 -13.97 5.83 -16.89
C PRO A 21 -13.73 7.33 -16.61
N PRO A 22 -14.72 8.21 -16.85
CA PRO A 22 -14.68 9.58 -16.35
C PRO A 22 -14.50 9.65 -14.83
N ALA A 23 -13.85 10.71 -14.35
CA ALA A 23 -13.65 10.92 -12.92
C ALA A 23 -14.99 10.89 -12.15
N GLY A 24 -15.02 10.14 -11.04
CA GLY A 24 -16.23 9.98 -10.22
C GLY A 24 -17.21 8.91 -10.71
N SER A 25 -16.90 8.21 -11.80
CA SER A 25 -17.65 7.04 -12.28
C SER A 25 -16.85 5.75 -12.09
N SER A 26 -17.45 4.61 -12.43
CA SER A 26 -16.87 3.28 -12.28
C SER A 26 -17.16 2.42 -13.52
N THR A 27 -16.45 1.31 -13.65
CA THR A 27 -16.69 0.31 -14.70
C THR A 27 -17.22 -0.98 -14.09
N ILE A 28 -17.93 -1.78 -14.90
CA ILE A 28 -18.44 -3.09 -14.47
C ILE A 28 -17.31 -3.96 -13.89
N PRO A 29 -16.13 -4.10 -14.53
CA PRO A 29 -15.04 -4.90 -13.96
C PRO A 29 -14.50 -4.36 -12.63
N GLN A 30 -14.52 -3.05 -12.41
CA GLN A 30 -14.09 -2.48 -11.13
C GLN A 30 -15.06 -2.85 -10.00
N ILE A 31 -16.36 -2.86 -10.29
CA ILE A 31 -17.41 -3.25 -9.34
C ILE A 31 -17.32 -4.75 -9.02
N GLU A 32 -17.17 -5.58 -10.06
CA GLU A 32 -16.99 -7.04 -9.91
C GLU A 32 -15.72 -7.37 -9.11
N LEU A 33 -14.60 -6.67 -9.38
CA LEU A 33 -13.37 -6.81 -8.61
C LEU A 33 -13.58 -6.42 -7.14
N ALA A 34 -14.30 -5.33 -6.86
CA ALA A 34 -14.63 -4.94 -5.49
C ALA A 34 -15.43 -6.04 -4.77
N GLY A 35 -16.44 -6.60 -5.43
CA GLY A 35 -17.22 -7.73 -4.90
C GLY A 35 -16.36 -8.95 -4.63
N LYS A 36 -15.49 -9.32 -5.58
CA LYS A 36 -14.60 -10.47 -5.44
C LYS A 36 -13.60 -10.32 -4.30
N VAL A 37 -13.03 -9.12 -4.12
CA VAL A 37 -12.12 -8.84 -3.01
C VAL A 37 -12.87 -8.95 -1.67
N ALA A 38 -14.12 -8.48 -1.59
CA ALA A 38 -14.93 -8.55 -0.39
C ALA A 38 -15.29 -10.00 0.02
N GLU A 39 -15.42 -10.92 -0.94
CA GLU A 39 -15.62 -12.35 -0.66
C GLU A 39 -14.38 -13.01 -0.01
N LEU A 40 -13.18 -12.54 -0.36
CA LEU A 40 -11.91 -13.12 0.10
C LEU A 40 -11.46 -12.54 1.45
N TYR A 41 -11.96 -11.38 1.83
CA TYR A 41 -11.51 -10.67 3.02
C TYR A 41 -12.41 -11.00 4.23
N PRO A 42 -11.85 -11.30 5.41
CA PRO A 42 -12.64 -11.76 6.56
C PRO A 42 -13.53 -10.68 7.18
N ASP A 43 -13.25 -9.39 6.94
CA ASP A 43 -14.07 -8.28 7.41
C ASP A 43 -15.04 -7.83 6.31
N HIS A 44 -16.30 -8.28 6.41
CA HIS A 44 -17.37 -7.89 5.47
C HIS A 44 -17.80 -6.42 5.60
N GLY A 45 -17.33 -5.70 6.63
CA GLY A 45 -17.49 -4.26 6.77
C GLY A 45 -16.45 -3.44 6.00
N ALA A 46 -15.38 -4.09 5.52
CA ALA A 46 -14.29 -3.42 4.83
C ALA A 46 -14.72 -2.78 3.49
N ARG A 47 -13.90 -1.86 3.01
CA ARG A 47 -14.05 -1.19 1.72
C ARG A 47 -12.72 -1.23 0.98
N SER A 48 -12.79 -1.42 -0.34
CA SER A 48 -11.61 -1.44 -1.21
C SER A 48 -11.41 -0.08 -1.87
N PHE A 49 -10.16 0.34 -1.98
CA PHE A 49 -9.73 1.49 -2.77
C PHE A 49 -8.62 1.03 -3.71
N PHE A 50 -8.85 1.11 -5.02
CA PHE A 50 -7.94 0.58 -6.03
C PHE A 50 -6.95 1.64 -6.50
N VAL A 51 -5.73 1.19 -6.76
CA VAL A 51 -4.57 1.97 -7.22
C VAL A 51 -3.74 1.12 -8.18
N SER A 52 -2.74 1.72 -8.85
CA SER A 52 -1.97 1.04 -9.89
C SER A 52 -0.92 0.06 -9.36
N GLY A 53 -0.53 0.17 -8.09
CA GLY A 53 0.50 -0.71 -7.52
C GLY A 53 0.75 -0.53 -6.02
N GLY A 54 1.71 -1.30 -5.51
CA GLY A 54 1.99 -1.41 -4.08
C GLY A 54 2.42 -0.09 -3.41
N SER A 55 3.26 0.71 -4.07
CA SER A 55 3.69 2.01 -3.51
C SER A 55 2.52 2.96 -3.30
N GLU A 56 1.60 3.05 -4.28
CA GLU A 56 0.40 3.88 -4.17
C GLU A 56 -0.57 3.32 -3.13
N ALA A 57 -0.61 2.00 -2.95
CA ALA A 57 -1.44 1.36 -1.92
C ALA A 57 -0.95 1.74 -0.52
N VAL A 58 0.36 1.76 -0.30
CA VAL A 58 0.98 2.22 0.95
C VAL A 58 0.73 3.71 1.18
N GLU A 59 0.96 4.58 0.18
CA GLU A 59 0.64 6.01 0.27
C GLU A 59 -0.82 6.25 0.67
N THR A 60 -1.73 5.53 0.02
CA THR A 60 -3.16 5.60 0.28
C THR A 60 -3.48 5.17 1.71
N ALA A 61 -2.94 4.05 2.17
CA ALA A 61 -3.14 3.56 3.54
C ALA A 61 -2.63 4.57 4.58
N VAL A 62 -1.45 5.15 4.38
CA VAL A 62 -0.88 6.17 5.28
C VAL A 62 -1.75 7.42 5.31
N LYS A 63 -2.22 7.89 4.14
CA LYS A 63 -3.11 9.05 4.05
C LYS A 63 -4.44 8.79 4.76
N MET A 64 -5.04 7.62 4.58
CA MET A 64 -6.27 7.21 5.25
C MET A 64 -6.08 7.15 6.77
N ALA A 65 -4.99 6.55 7.26
CA ALA A 65 -4.69 6.48 8.69
C ALA A 65 -4.49 7.88 9.32
N LYS A 66 -3.73 8.76 8.66
CA LYS A 66 -3.54 10.15 9.11
C LYS A 66 -4.87 10.92 9.10
N LYS A 67 -5.66 10.80 8.04
CA LYS A 67 -6.98 11.45 7.94
C LYS A 67 -7.91 10.95 9.04
N TYR A 68 -7.90 9.64 9.33
CA TYR A 68 -8.66 9.05 10.43
C TYR A 68 -8.29 9.69 11.77
N GLN A 69 -7.00 9.86 12.07
CA GLN A 69 -6.60 10.54 13.32
C GLN A 69 -7.08 12.00 13.37
N ILE A 70 -6.96 12.73 12.26
CA ILE A 70 -7.41 14.13 12.17
C ILE A 70 -8.92 14.24 12.46
N ILE A 71 -9.76 13.43 11.82
CA ILE A 71 -11.22 13.49 12.02
C ILE A 71 -11.66 13.03 13.42
N ASN A 72 -10.80 12.28 14.13
CA ASN A 72 -11.03 11.86 15.52
C ASN A 72 -10.36 12.79 16.55
N GLY A 73 -10.02 14.03 16.17
CA GLY A 73 -9.49 15.03 17.10
C GLY A 73 -8.01 14.87 17.47
N LYS A 74 -7.28 13.97 16.82
CA LYS A 74 -5.86 13.67 17.07
C LYS A 74 -4.96 14.20 15.96
N ALA A 75 -5.08 15.47 15.61
CA ALA A 75 -4.33 16.08 14.50
C ALA A 75 -2.79 15.96 14.63
N GLY A 76 -2.26 15.85 15.85
CA GLY A 76 -0.84 15.61 16.11
C GLY A 76 -0.35 14.18 15.87
N ALA A 77 -1.24 13.22 15.63
CA ALA A 77 -0.90 11.81 15.41
C ALA A 77 -0.56 11.52 13.95
N TYR A 78 0.58 12.04 13.48
CA TYR A 78 1.05 11.90 12.09
C TYR A 78 2.25 10.97 11.93
N LYS A 79 2.87 10.53 13.03
CA LYS A 79 4.03 9.63 12.99
C LYS A 79 3.61 8.24 12.53
N VAL A 80 4.43 7.63 11.68
CA VAL A 80 4.23 6.27 11.19
C VAL A 80 5.44 5.45 11.59
N LEU A 81 5.19 4.36 12.32
CA LEU A 81 6.23 3.46 12.79
C LEU A 81 6.35 2.29 11.80
N SER A 82 7.56 2.02 11.35
CA SER A 82 7.90 0.90 10.48
C SER A 82 9.16 0.20 11.00
N ARG A 83 9.50 -0.96 10.43
CA ARG A 83 10.66 -1.75 10.88
C ARG A 83 11.86 -1.43 10.01
N ARG A 84 13.06 -1.36 10.60
CA ARG A 84 14.31 -1.27 9.83
C ARG A 84 14.40 -2.42 8.82
N TYR A 85 15.01 -2.16 7.66
CA TYR A 85 15.16 -3.13 6.58
C TYR A 85 13.85 -3.59 5.90
N SER A 86 12.71 -2.93 6.14
CA SER A 86 11.47 -3.23 5.41
C SER A 86 11.44 -2.57 4.03
N TYR A 87 10.57 -3.08 3.16
CA TYR A 87 10.25 -2.48 1.87
C TYR A 87 8.77 -2.11 1.82
N HIS A 88 8.48 -0.88 1.46
CA HIS A 88 7.12 -0.35 1.39
C HIS A 88 6.81 0.33 0.04
N GLY A 89 7.72 0.29 -0.93
CA GLY A 89 7.55 0.90 -2.24
C GLY A 89 8.58 2.01 -2.53
N GLY A 90 8.41 2.65 -3.68
CA GLY A 90 9.35 3.63 -4.23
C GLY A 90 8.84 5.08 -4.28
N THR A 91 7.62 5.37 -3.85
CA THR A 91 7.15 6.76 -3.71
C THR A 91 7.74 7.41 -2.46
N ALA A 92 7.69 8.75 -2.37
CA ALA A 92 8.37 9.50 -1.31
C ALA A 92 7.99 9.05 0.13
N MET A 93 6.71 8.84 0.46
CA MET A 93 6.35 8.32 1.79
C MET A 93 6.74 6.86 1.93
N SER A 94 6.48 6.05 0.90
CA SER A 94 6.75 4.62 0.91
C SER A 94 8.23 4.29 1.13
N VAL A 95 9.13 4.96 0.41
CA VAL A 95 10.58 4.79 0.59
C VAL A 95 11.03 5.27 1.96
N SER A 96 10.41 6.35 2.47
CA SER A 96 10.70 6.88 3.81
C SER A 96 10.28 5.93 4.93
N LEU A 97 9.31 5.04 4.69
CA LEU A 97 8.90 4.00 5.64
C LEU A 97 9.78 2.75 5.60
N GLY A 98 10.59 2.55 4.55
CA GLY A 98 11.42 1.36 4.43
C GLY A 98 12.59 1.35 5.42
N GLY A 99 13.69 2.01 5.05
CA GLY A 99 14.92 1.98 5.85
C GLY A 99 15.83 0.80 5.51
N SER A 100 15.85 0.36 4.25
CA SER A 100 16.90 -0.51 3.72
C SER A 100 18.19 0.29 3.55
N PRO A 101 19.35 -0.20 4.03
CA PRO A 101 20.65 0.43 3.79
C PRO A 101 21.11 0.32 2.34
N ALA A 102 20.46 -0.55 1.55
CA ALA A 102 20.69 -0.68 0.10
C ALA A 102 19.80 0.26 -0.73
N ALA A 103 18.89 1.00 -0.08
CA ALA A 103 18.12 2.02 -0.79
C ALA A 103 19.04 3.18 -1.20
N ASP A 104 18.80 3.73 -2.38
CA ASP A 104 19.50 4.91 -2.88
C ASP A 104 19.33 6.05 -1.86
N PRO A 105 20.37 6.84 -1.53
CA PRO A 105 20.23 7.97 -0.61
C PRO A 105 19.41 9.10 -1.25
N MET A 106 18.10 9.11 -0.95
CA MET A 106 17.12 10.04 -1.57
C MET A 106 16.75 11.25 -0.69
N GLY A 107 17.59 11.61 0.30
CA GLY A 107 17.19 12.50 1.41
C GLY A 107 16.67 13.90 1.00
N PRO A 108 16.00 14.63 1.93
CA PRO A 108 15.50 14.18 3.22
C PRO A 108 14.24 13.30 3.10
N LEU A 109 14.10 12.32 3.99
CA LEU A 109 12.90 11.48 4.08
C LEU A 109 11.71 12.25 4.65
N MET A 110 10.51 11.73 4.39
CA MET A 110 9.26 12.34 4.84
C MET A 110 9.21 12.46 6.37
N PRO A 111 8.89 13.65 6.90
CA PRO A 111 8.76 13.86 8.35
C PRO A 111 7.76 12.89 9.00
N GLY A 112 8.15 12.39 10.17
CA GLY A 112 7.32 11.46 10.95
C GLY A 112 7.45 9.98 10.56
N ALA A 113 8.29 9.61 9.59
CA ALA A 113 8.70 8.22 9.41
C ALA A 113 9.69 7.81 10.51
N ILE A 114 9.32 6.84 11.33
CA ILE A 114 10.11 6.36 12.48
C ILE A 114 10.38 4.87 12.31
N HIS A 115 11.66 4.49 12.36
CA HIS A 115 12.06 3.09 12.21
C HIS A 115 12.38 2.44 13.56
N VAL A 116 11.62 1.42 13.92
CA VAL A 116 11.91 0.54 15.05
C VAL A 116 12.76 -0.66 14.61
N THR A 117 13.36 -1.35 15.57
CA THR A 117 14.12 -2.58 15.28
C THR A 117 13.22 -3.63 14.64
N ASN A 118 13.77 -4.38 13.69
CA ASN A 118 13.08 -5.53 13.12
C ASN A 118 13.37 -6.77 13.97
N TRP A 119 12.39 -7.66 14.07
CA TRP A 119 12.60 -8.98 14.66
C TRP A 119 13.11 -9.92 13.56
N ASP A 120 14.38 -10.25 13.63
CA ASP A 120 15.05 -11.22 12.76
C ASP A 120 15.64 -12.31 13.66
N SER A 121 15.12 -13.54 13.59
CA SER A 121 15.59 -14.66 14.41
C SER A 121 17.03 -15.06 14.12
N TYR A 122 17.55 -14.72 12.95
CA TYR A 122 18.96 -14.91 12.59
C TYR A 122 19.84 -13.73 13.06
N ARG A 123 19.26 -12.53 13.23
CA ARG A 123 19.94 -11.30 13.67
C ARG A 123 19.13 -10.55 14.72
N LEU A 124 19.09 -11.11 15.93
CA LEU A 124 18.28 -10.58 17.02
C LEU A 124 18.63 -9.11 17.33
N PRO A 125 17.62 -8.24 17.52
CA PRO A 125 17.85 -6.83 17.82
C PRO A 125 18.39 -6.58 19.23
N TYR A 126 18.25 -7.55 20.14
CA TYR A 126 18.75 -7.53 21.51
C TYR A 126 19.48 -8.85 21.79
N ALA A 127 20.58 -8.81 22.55
CA ALA A 127 21.30 -10.01 22.94
C ALA A 127 20.60 -10.68 24.14
N GLY A 128 20.14 -11.93 23.97
CA GLY A 128 19.44 -12.72 25.00
C GLY A 128 18.29 -13.56 24.44
N ASP A 129 17.90 -14.61 25.17
CA ASP A 129 16.74 -15.49 24.85
C ASP A 129 15.42 -14.70 25.11
N PRO A 130 14.45 -14.69 24.17
CA PRO A 130 13.23 -13.86 24.23
C PRO A 130 12.33 -14.04 25.46
#